data_AF-A0A9E2G863-F1
#
_entry.id   AF-A0A9E2G863-F1
#
_cell.length_a   1.000
_cell.length_b   1.000
_cell.length_c   1.000
_cell.angle_alpha   90.00
_cell.angle_beta   90.00
_cell.angle_gamma   90.00
#
_symmetry.space_group_name_H-M   'P 1'
#
loop_
_entity.id
_entity.type
_entity.pdbx_description
1 polymer ?
#
loop_
_entity_poly.entity_id
_entity_poly.type
_entity_poly.pdbx_seq_one_letter_code
_entity_poly.pdbx_strand_id
1 'polypeptide(L)'
;MDAKNYIKDLRDVLLSSNEIVGELEYTFGNYDNKGDLITNSIPTVTTGACEIGIYDDTIYFTFIILTSDFRRELFDYLTKYNNVQIYPFKDFNNTLYPRSDFNYPEFEHQLKQDEYLQINFNDNYKERSVEENMKKYWEYRDIFLKLNIKPINQLKSDNID
;
A
#
# COMPACT_ATOMS: atom_id res chain seq x y z
N MET A 1 -14.74 -9.83 13.61
CA MET A 1 -14.71 -8.37 13.86
C MET A 1 -15.15 -7.69 12.58
N ASP A 2 -15.95 -6.64 12.66
CA ASP A 2 -16.34 -5.86 11.47
C ASP A 2 -15.15 -5.00 10.99
N ALA A 3 -14.97 -4.86 9.66
CA ALA A 3 -13.82 -4.19 9.06
C ALA A 3 -13.67 -2.73 9.52
N LYS A 4 -14.80 -2.02 9.67
CA LYS A 4 -14.79 -0.63 10.16
C LYS A 4 -14.30 -0.54 11.60
N ASN A 5 -14.79 -1.43 12.47
CA ASN A 5 -14.34 -1.48 13.87
C ASN A 5 -12.85 -1.84 13.94
N TYR A 6 -12.39 -2.78 13.10
CA TYR A 6 -10.97 -3.13 13.02
C TYR A 6 -10.10 -1.92 12.67
N ILE A 7 -10.43 -1.20 11.59
CA ILE A 7 -9.65 -0.02 11.17
C ILE A 7 -9.69 1.08 12.23
N LYS A 8 -10.81 1.25 12.92
CA LYS A 8 -10.91 2.20 14.04
C LYS A 8 -9.98 1.80 15.20
N ASP A 9 -9.98 0.54 15.60
CA ASP A 9 -9.10 0.04 16.67
C ASP A 9 -7.63 0.17 16.26
N LEU A 10 -7.29 -0.12 15.00
CA LEU A 10 -5.94 0.08 14.45
C LEU A 10 -5.52 1.55 14.47
N ARG A 11 -6.41 2.46 14.11
CA ARG A 11 -6.18 3.90 14.20
C ARG A 11 -5.85 4.32 15.63
N ASP A 12 -6.64 3.87 16.59
CA ASP A 12 -6.46 4.23 18.00
C ASP A 12 -5.12 3.72 18.54
N VAL A 13 -4.72 2.50 18.15
CA VAL A 13 -3.41 1.92 18.48
C VAL A 13 -2.26 2.70 17.84
N LEU A 14 -2.35 3.07 16.56
CA LEU A 14 -1.34 3.89 15.86
C LEU A 14 -1.19 5.27 16.50
N LEU A 15 -2.30 5.95 16.82
CA LEU A 15 -2.30 7.23 17.52
C LEU A 15 -1.66 7.13 18.91
N SER A 16 -1.97 6.08 19.67
CA SER A 16 -1.37 5.84 20.98
C SER A 16 0.15 5.60 20.90
N SER A 17 0.64 5.22 19.72
CA SER A 17 2.06 5.00 19.42
C SER A 17 2.75 6.21 18.78
N ASN A 18 2.10 7.39 18.77
CA ASN A 18 2.60 8.64 18.22
C ASN A 18 2.82 8.66 16.70
N GLU A 19 2.09 7.82 15.95
CA GLU A 19 2.06 7.93 14.49
C GLU A 19 1.22 9.13 14.04
N ILE A 20 1.60 9.73 12.92
CA ILE A 20 0.74 10.69 12.23
C ILE A 20 -0.34 9.88 11.52
N VAL A 21 -1.60 10.03 11.94
CA VAL A 21 -2.74 9.33 11.35
C VAL A 21 -3.89 10.31 11.14
N GLY A 22 -4.52 10.23 9.97
CA GLY A 22 -5.70 10.99 9.61
C GLY A 22 -6.97 10.49 10.31
N GLU A 23 -8.10 11.02 9.88
CA GLU A 23 -9.41 10.52 10.30
C GLU A 23 -9.73 9.18 9.64
N LEU A 24 -10.78 8.52 10.14
CA LEU A 24 -11.37 7.39 9.43
C LEU A 24 -12.03 7.89 8.14
N GLU A 25 -11.52 7.41 7.02
CA GLU A 25 -11.96 7.78 5.67
C GLU A 25 -12.65 6.59 4.99
N TYR A 26 -13.18 6.86 3.80
CA TYR A 26 -13.76 5.86 2.93
C TYR A 26 -13.20 6.02 1.53
N THR A 27 -12.52 4.98 1.04
CA THR A 27 -11.98 4.96 -0.31
C THR A 27 -13.01 4.35 -1.27
N PHE A 28 -13.19 4.98 -2.43
CA PHE A 28 -14.15 4.62 -3.48
C PHE A 28 -13.43 4.44 -4.82
N GLY A 29 -13.98 3.62 -5.72
CA GLY A 29 -13.53 3.56 -7.11
C GLY A 29 -12.22 2.79 -7.34
N ASN A 30 -11.78 2.01 -6.34
CA ASN A 30 -10.68 1.04 -6.50
C ASN A 30 -11.16 -0.25 -7.18
N TYR A 31 -10.23 -1.09 -7.60
CA TYR A 31 -10.51 -2.37 -8.23
C TYR A 31 -10.07 -3.52 -7.32
N ASP A 32 -10.82 -4.63 -7.32
CA ASP A 32 -10.50 -5.80 -6.53
C ASP A 32 -9.40 -6.66 -7.17
N ASN A 33 -9.06 -7.78 -6.53
CA ASN A 33 -8.03 -8.70 -7.00
C ASN A 33 -8.36 -9.42 -8.33
N LYS A 34 -9.56 -9.21 -8.90
CA LYS A 34 -9.98 -9.70 -10.21
C LYS A 34 -10.03 -8.57 -11.25
N GLY A 35 -9.74 -7.33 -10.84
CA GLY A 35 -9.88 -6.15 -11.69
C GLY A 35 -11.33 -5.69 -11.81
N ASP A 36 -12.22 -6.09 -10.90
CA ASP A 36 -13.60 -5.61 -10.86
C ASP A 36 -13.68 -4.32 -10.01
N LEU A 37 -14.47 -3.34 -10.46
CA LEU A 37 -14.67 -2.09 -9.72
C LEU A 37 -15.32 -2.38 -8.37
N ILE A 38 -14.65 -1.98 -7.29
CA ILE A 38 -15.16 -2.06 -5.93
C ILE A 38 -16.26 -1.02 -5.78
N THR A 39 -17.50 -1.51 -5.67
CA THR A 39 -18.70 -0.68 -5.56
C THR A 39 -19.03 -0.27 -4.12
N ASN A 40 -18.43 -0.95 -3.14
CA ASN A 40 -18.60 -0.66 -1.72
C ASN A 40 -17.52 0.28 -1.19
N SER A 41 -17.87 1.15 -0.25
CA SER A 41 -16.90 2.01 0.43
C SER A 41 -15.94 1.18 1.29
N ILE A 42 -14.64 1.34 1.10
CA ILE A 42 -13.62 0.64 1.89
C ILE A 42 -13.25 1.54 3.08
N PRO A 43 -13.37 1.08 4.34
CA PRO A 43 -12.89 1.85 5.48
C PRO A 43 -11.37 1.94 5.44
N THR A 44 -10.84 3.16 5.51
CA THR A 44 -9.40 3.43 5.39
C THR A 44 -8.92 4.43 6.42
N VAL A 45 -7.63 4.38 6.73
CA VAL A 45 -6.91 5.44 7.44
C VAL A 45 -5.62 5.76 6.70
N THR A 46 -5.35 7.05 6.57
CA THR A 46 -4.09 7.54 5.98
C THR A 46 -3.10 7.83 7.11
N THR A 47 -1.90 7.28 7.02
CA THR A 47 -0.80 7.56 7.96
C THR A 47 0.18 8.58 7.38
N GLY A 48 1.24 8.88 8.12
CA GLY A 48 2.40 9.64 7.65
C GLY A 48 3.21 8.95 6.54
N ALA A 49 2.96 7.67 6.22
CA ALA A 49 3.69 6.93 5.18
C ALA A 49 2.83 6.13 4.17
N CYS A 50 1.58 5.79 4.48
CA CYS A 50 0.75 4.96 3.61
C CYS A 50 -0.75 5.10 3.91
N GLU A 51 -1.59 4.63 2.99
CA GLU A 51 -2.99 4.29 3.26
C GLU A 51 -3.07 2.86 3.81
N ILE A 52 -3.95 2.64 4.79
CA ILE A 52 -4.28 1.31 5.33
C ILE A 52 -5.79 1.10 5.23
N GLY A 53 -6.20 0.00 4.62
CA GLY A 53 -7.62 -0.34 4.46
C GLY A 53 -7.91 -1.83 4.60
N ILE A 54 -9.19 -2.17 4.74
CA ILE A 54 -9.66 -3.56 4.71
C ILE A 54 -10.70 -3.73 3.62
N TYR A 55 -10.43 -4.64 2.70
CA TYR A 55 -11.37 -5.12 1.69
C TYR A 55 -11.48 -6.64 1.78
N ASP A 56 -12.71 -7.14 1.86
CA ASP A 56 -13.02 -8.53 2.23
C ASP A 56 -12.26 -8.96 3.49
N ASP A 57 -11.38 -9.96 3.37
CA ASP A 57 -10.55 -10.49 4.45
C ASP A 57 -9.10 -9.98 4.40
N THR A 58 -8.81 -9.05 3.50
CA THR A 58 -7.46 -8.51 3.26
C THR A 58 -7.31 -7.14 3.90
N ILE A 59 -6.29 -6.98 4.76
CA ILE A 59 -5.74 -5.67 5.10
C ILE A 59 -4.65 -5.33 4.09
N TYR A 60 -4.74 -4.15 3.50
CA TYR A 60 -3.71 -3.64 2.59
C TYR A 60 -2.98 -2.46 3.21
N PHE A 61 -1.69 -2.36 2.92
CA PHE A 61 -0.85 -1.20 3.24
C PHE A 61 -0.27 -0.65 1.93
N THR A 62 -0.78 0.50 1.49
CA THR A 62 -0.47 1.09 0.17
C THR A 62 0.49 2.25 0.33
N PHE A 63 1.74 2.05 -0.08
CA PHE A 63 2.79 3.06 -0.10
C PHE A 63 2.91 3.63 -1.51
N ILE A 64 2.88 4.96 -1.65
CA ILE A 64 3.14 5.63 -2.92
C ILE A 64 4.54 6.24 -2.88
N ILE A 65 5.34 6.05 -3.93
CA ILE A 65 6.66 6.68 -4.05
C ILE A 65 6.83 7.32 -5.42
N LEU A 66 7.80 8.21 -5.55
CA LEU A 66 8.29 8.61 -6.86
C LEU A 66 8.99 7.43 -7.53
N THR A 67 8.70 7.23 -8.81
CA THR A 67 9.38 6.24 -9.65
C THR A 67 10.89 6.45 -9.66
N SER A 68 11.36 7.70 -9.59
CA SER A 68 12.79 8.04 -9.55
C SER A 68 13.50 7.59 -8.26
N ASP A 69 12.78 7.37 -7.17
CA ASP A 69 13.33 6.85 -5.91
C ASP A 69 13.48 5.31 -5.94
N PHE A 70 12.79 4.65 -6.87
CA PHE A 70 12.83 3.21 -7.02
C PHE A 70 14.21 2.76 -7.51
N ARG A 71 14.84 1.88 -6.74
CA ARG A 71 16.17 1.32 -7.02
C ARG A 71 16.14 -0.19 -6.84
N ARG A 72 17.10 -0.88 -7.45
CA ARG A 72 17.23 -2.34 -7.34
C ARG A 72 17.25 -2.82 -5.88
N GLU A 73 17.91 -2.06 -5.01
CA GLU A 73 17.97 -2.36 -3.59
C GLU A 73 16.58 -2.39 -2.93
N LEU A 74 15.69 -1.44 -3.26
CA LEU A 74 14.31 -1.46 -2.78
C LEU A 74 13.60 -2.73 -3.26
N PHE A 75 13.71 -3.07 -4.54
CA PHE A 75 13.13 -4.29 -5.10
C PHE A 75 13.60 -5.55 -4.36
N ASP A 76 14.91 -5.66 -4.08
CA ASP A 76 15.47 -6.80 -3.36
C ASP A 76 14.98 -6.88 -1.90
N TYR A 77 14.60 -5.77 -1.27
CA TYR A 77 13.91 -5.78 0.03
C TYR A 77 12.44 -6.21 -0.10
N LEU A 78 11.72 -5.64 -1.05
CA LEU A 78 10.29 -5.91 -1.27
C LEU A 78 10.04 -7.37 -1.64
N THR A 79 10.86 -7.96 -2.50
CA THR A 79 10.67 -9.35 -2.99
C THR A 79 10.88 -10.44 -1.93
N LYS A 80 11.36 -10.08 -0.73
CA LYS A 80 11.39 -10.99 0.43
C LYS A 80 10.00 -11.26 1.01
N TYR A 81 9.03 -10.41 0.65
CA TYR A 81 7.64 -10.50 1.08
C TYR A 81 6.82 -11.16 -0.03
N ASN A 82 6.14 -12.26 0.31
CA ASN A 82 5.28 -12.98 -0.64
C ASN A 82 3.94 -12.27 -0.90
N ASN A 83 3.63 -11.28 -0.09
CA ASN A 83 2.39 -10.50 -0.10
C ASN A 83 2.55 -9.09 -0.70
N VAL A 84 3.70 -8.79 -1.32
CA VAL A 84 3.92 -7.50 -1.96
C VAL A 84 3.37 -7.51 -3.39
N GLN A 85 2.72 -6.42 -3.79
CA GLN A 85 2.33 -6.13 -5.16
C GLN A 85 2.80 -4.72 -5.54
N ILE A 86 3.26 -4.55 -6.77
CA ILE A 86 3.78 -3.28 -7.30
C ILE A 86 3.02 -2.92 -8.56
N TYR A 87 2.51 -1.69 -8.62
CA TYR A 87 1.69 -1.16 -9.70
C TYR A 87 2.22 0.21 -10.17
N PRO A 88 2.02 0.58 -11.45
CA PRO A 88 1.97 1.97 -11.85
C PRO A 88 0.82 2.66 -11.11
N PHE A 89 0.96 3.94 -10.80
CA PHE A 89 -0.08 4.69 -10.12
C PHE A 89 -1.32 4.95 -11.01
N LYS A 90 -1.13 5.22 -12.30
CA LYS A 90 -2.20 5.50 -13.27
C LYS A 90 -2.90 4.24 -13.81
N ASP A 91 -2.19 3.10 -13.87
CA ASP A 91 -2.70 1.85 -14.41
C ASP A 91 -2.61 0.71 -13.39
N PHE A 92 -3.48 0.77 -12.38
CA PHE A 92 -3.59 -0.21 -11.29
C PHE A 92 -3.95 -1.63 -11.77
N ASN A 93 -4.48 -1.80 -12.99
CA ASN A 93 -4.77 -3.12 -13.56
C ASN A 93 -3.50 -3.82 -14.05
N ASN A 94 -2.43 -3.06 -14.33
CA ASN A 94 -1.16 -3.60 -14.76
C ASN A 94 -0.26 -3.92 -13.56
N THR A 95 -0.45 -5.10 -12.96
CA THR A 95 0.46 -5.58 -11.90
C THR A 95 1.87 -5.79 -12.48
N LEU A 96 2.84 -4.97 -12.05
CA LEU A 96 4.24 -5.10 -12.46
C LEU A 96 4.95 -6.24 -11.73
N TYR A 97 4.59 -6.45 -10.47
CA TYR A 97 5.07 -7.55 -9.63
C TYR A 97 3.98 -7.95 -8.62
N PRO A 98 3.80 -9.25 -8.32
CA PRO A 98 4.46 -10.40 -8.91
C PRO A 98 3.85 -10.76 -10.27
N ARG A 99 4.67 -11.33 -11.16
CA ARG A 99 4.24 -11.87 -12.45
C ARG A 99 4.85 -13.25 -12.67
N SER A 100 4.10 -14.15 -13.31
CA SER A 100 4.60 -15.50 -13.63
C SER A 100 5.76 -15.49 -14.62
N ASP A 101 5.80 -14.47 -15.49
CA ASP A 101 6.81 -14.23 -16.53
C ASP A 101 7.79 -13.10 -16.14
N PHE A 102 7.98 -12.85 -14.84
CA PHE A 102 8.74 -11.70 -14.35
C PHE A 102 10.14 -11.59 -14.97
N ASN A 103 10.43 -10.40 -15.51
CA ASN A 103 11.71 -10.02 -16.07
C ASN A 103 12.07 -8.62 -15.58
N TYR A 104 13.22 -8.48 -14.90
CA TYR A 104 13.60 -7.24 -14.25
C TYR A 104 13.84 -6.07 -15.24
N PRO A 105 14.60 -6.23 -16.34
CA PRO A 105 14.68 -5.21 -17.40
C PRO A 105 13.33 -4.68 -17.90
N GLU A 106 12.36 -5.58 -18.13
CA GLU A 106 11.03 -5.19 -18.60
C GLU A 106 10.24 -4.44 -17.50
N PHE A 107 10.29 -4.96 -16.28
CA PHE A 107 9.74 -4.29 -15.10
C PHE A 107 10.28 -2.87 -14.94
N GLU A 108 11.60 -2.67 -15.04
CA GLU A 108 12.22 -1.35 -14.93
C GLU A 108 11.82 -0.41 -16.07
N HIS A 109 11.61 -0.95 -17.28
CA HIS A 109 11.11 -0.18 -18.40
C HIS A 109 9.68 0.31 -18.17
N GLN A 110 8.77 -0.58 -17.75
CA GLN A 110 7.36 -0.26 -17.48
C GLN A 110 7.22 0.71 -16.30
N LEU A 111 8.03 0.52 -15.26
CA LEU A 111 8.08 1.38 -14.08
C LEU A 111 8.33 2.86 -14.45
N LYS A 112 9.21 3.12 -15.44
CA LYS A 112 9.55 4.48 -15.91
C LYS A 112 8.45 5.18 -16.70
N GLN A 113 7.34 4.51 -17.00
CA GLN A 113 6.22 5.09 -17.76
C GLN A 113 5.29 5.94 -16.88
N ASP A 114 5.43 5.88 -15.57
CA ASP A 114 4.63 6.66 -14.61
C ASP A 114 5.53 7.46 -13.66
N GLU A 115 5.04 8.61 -13.17
CA GLU A 115 5.76 9.44 -12.20
C GLU A 115 5.77 8.80 -10.82
N TYR A 116 4.70 8.07 -10.51
CA TYR A 116 4.46 7.45 -9.21
C TYR A 116 4.26 5.96 -9.33
N LEU A 117 4.61 5.26 -8.25
CA LEU A 117 4.38 3.82 -8.10
C LEU A 117 3.60 3.56 -6.82
N GLN A 118 2.75 2.54 -6.87
CA GLN A 118 2.08 2.01 -5.69
C GLN A 118 2.71 0.67 -5.32
N ILE A 119 3.05 0.53 -4.05
CA ILE A 119 3.59 -0.69 -3.45
C ILE A 119 2.61 -1.10 -2.35
N ASN A 120 1.93 -2.22 -2.56
CA ASN A 120 0.90 -2.72 -1.66
C ASN A 120 1.41 -3.96 -0.94
N PHE A 121 1.23 -4.02 0.37
CA PHE A 121 1.38 -5.26 1.14
C PHE A 121 -0.02 -5.75 1.53
N ASN A 122 -0.36 -6.96 1.15
CA ASN A 122 -1.71 -7.52 1.30
C ASN A 122 -1.72 -8.73 2.24
N ASP A 123 -2.22 -8.55 3.46
CA ASP A 123 -2.24 -9.57 4.49
C ASP A 123 -3.66 -10.00 4.85
N ASN A 124 -3.83 -11.21 5.39
CA ASN A 124 -5.11 -11.61 5.99
C ASN A 124 -5.24 -11.00 7.40
N TYR A 125 -6.16 -10.04 7.57
CA TYR A 125 -6.27 -9.32 8.84
C TYR A 125 -6.85 -10.18 9.97
N LYS A 126 -7.50 -11.31 9.65
CA LYS A 126 -8.06 -12.24 10.64
C LYS A 126 -6.99 -13.12 11.31
N GLU A 127 -5.79 -13.20 10.74
CA GLU A 127 -4.70 -14.03 11.27
C GLU A 127 -3.90 -13.32 12.36
N ARG A 128 -4.09 -12.01 12.55
CA ARG A 128 -3.29 -11.16 13.44
C ARG A 128 -4.17 -10.20 14.24
N SER A 129 -3.74 -9.93 15.46
CA SER A 129 -4.27 -8.83 16.28
C SER A 129 -4.00 -7.46 15.65
N VAL A 130 -4.70 -6.45 16.13
CA VAL A 130 -4.52 -5.06 15.70
C VAL A 130 -3.09 -4.59 15.95
N GLU A 131 -2.54 -4.91 17.12
CA GLU A 131 -1.17 -4.58 17.52
C GLU A 131 -0.12 -5.29 16.66
N GLU A 132 -0.39 -6.52 16.21
CA GLU A 132 0.48 -7.22 15.27
C GLU A 132 0.45 -6.59 13.89
N ASN A 133 -0.70 -6.14 13.40
CA ASN A 133 -0.79 -5.43 12.11
C ASN A 133 -0.18 -4.02 12.19
N MET A 134 -0.25 -3.34 13.34
CA MET A 134 0.54 -2.12 13.57
C MET A 134 2.05 -2.39 13.46
N LYS A 135 2.55 -3.50 14.02
CA LYS A 135 3.96 -3.89 13.87
C LYS A 135 4.32 -4.18 12.42
N LYS A 136 3.41 -4.77 11.63
CA LYS A 136 3.58 -4.95 10.19
C LYS A 136 3.67 -3.62 9.44
N TYR A 137 2.81 -2.66 9.76
CA TYR A 137 2.94 -1.30 9.23
C TYR A 137 4.35 -0.72 9.47
N TRP A 138 4.88 -0.82 10.70
CA TRP A 138 6.23 -0.34 11.00
C TRP A 138 7.31 -1.10 10.23
N GLU A 139 7.21 -2.42 10.17
CA GLU A 139 8.14 -3.27 9.41
C GLU A 139 8.21 -2.83 7.94
N TYR A 140 7.06 -2.60 7.30
CA TYR A 140 6.98 -2.15 5.91
C TYR A 140 7.48 -0.72 5.74
N ARG A 141 7.07 0.21 6.60
CA ARG A 141 7.54 1.61 6.60
C ARG A 141 9.06 1.71 6.72
N ASP A 142 9.65 0.89 7.60
CA ASP A 142 11.08 0.91 7.90
C ASP A 142 11.93 0.51 6.69
N ILE A 143 11.37 -0.21 5.70
CA ILE A 143 12.05 -0.48 4.42
C ILE A 143 12.37 0.84 3.71
N PHE A 144 11.39 1.72 3.60
CA PHE A 144 11.53 3.01 2.93
C PHE A 144 12.45 3.95 3.71
N LEU A 145 12.29 4.01 5.03
CA LEU A 145 13.14 4.84 5.90
C LEU A 145 14.62 4.42 5.82
N LYS A 146 14.93 3.12 5.84
CA LYS A 146 16.30 2.60 5.71
C LYS A 146 16.96 3.02 4.40
N LEU A 147 16.18 3.13 3.34
CA LEU A 147 16.65 3.51 2.01
C LEU A 147 16.58 5.02 1.76
N ASN A 148 16.18 5.82 2.76
CA ASN A 148 15.92 7.25 2.64
C ASN A 148 14.95 7.58 1.50
N ILE A 149 13.93 6.73 1.32
CA ILE A 149 12.81 6.95 0.40
C ILE A 149 11.67 7.50 1.23
N LYS A 150 11.06 8.59 0.76
CA LYS A 150 9.93 9.22 1.45
C LYS A 150 8.63 8.87 0.75
N PRO A 151 7.79 8.01 1.34
CA PRO A 151 6.46 7.76 0.80
C PRO A 151 5.61 9.03 0.75
N ILE A 152 4.70 9.07 -0.21
CA ILE A 152 3.70 10.11 -0.42
C ILE A 152 2.37 9.56 0.09
N ASN A 153 1.73 10.26 1.02
CA ASN A 153 0.55 9.72 1.68
C ASN A 153 -0.70 9.79 0.82
N GLN A 154 -0.84 10.85 0.02
CA GLN A 154 -1.98 11.05 -0.87
C GLN A 154 -1.54 11.90 -2.06
N LEU A 155 -1.87 11.45 -3.26
CA LEU A 155 -1.87 12.29 -4.45
C LEU A 155 -3.30 12.81 -4.61
N LYS A 156 -3.48 14.14 -4.55
CA LYS A 156 -4.77 14.74 -4.85
C LYS A 156 -5.02 14.63 -6.36
N SER A 157 -6.25 14.26 -6.73
CA SER A 157 -6.69 14.11 -8.13
C SER A 157 -6.42 15.33 -9.00
N ASP A 158 -6.31 16.52 -8.41
CA ASP A 158 -6.03 17.78 -9.11
C ASP A 158 -4.61 17.87 -9.70
N ASN A 159 -3.74 16.90 -9.43
CA ASN A 159 -2.35 16.84 -9.93
C ASN A 159 -2.11 15.68 -10.90
N ILE A 160 -3.16 15.00 -11.39
CA ILE A 160 -3.05 13.94 -12.40
C ILE A 160 -3.35 14.58 -13.76
N ASP A 161 -2.35 15.19 -14.37
CA ASP A 161 -2.37 15.57 -15.79
C ASP A 161 -2.30 14.34 -16.71
#